data_AF-A0A6B9FK46-F1
#
_entry.id   AF-A0A6B9FK46-F1
#
_cell.length_a   1.000
_cell.length_b   1.000
_cell.length_c   1.000
_cell.angle_alpha   90.00
_cell.angle_beta   90.00
_cell.angle_gamma   90.00
#
_symmetry.space_group_name_H-M   'P 1'
#
loop_
_entity.id
_entity.type
_entity.pdbx_description
1 polymer ?
#
loop_
_entity_poly.entity_id
_entity_poly.type
_entity_poly.pdbx_seq_one_letter_code
_entity_poly.pdbx_strand_id
1 'polypeptide(L)'
;MARELNRLSARRVQTLNEPGRHADGGGLDLVIEPSGSRRWAMLYQVRGNRRERGFGSGNAVSLARAPEMAADARAQIAEGIDPIDAKAAAVAPPPLPAPVTFADVAVT
;
A
#
# COMPACT_ATOMS: atom_id res chain seq x y z
N MET A 1 -3.12 6.32 24.78
CA MET A 1 -4.42 6.21 24.10
C MET A 1 -4.29 5.19 22.98
N ALA A 2 -4.97 4.04 23.07
CA ALA A 2 -5.01 3.10 21.96
C ALA A 2 -5.77 3.74 20.80
N ARG A 3 -5.21 3.75 19.59
CA ARG A 3 -5.95 4.18 18.39
C ARG A 3 -7.01 3.12 18.12
N GLU A 4 -8.29 3.52 18.08
CA GLU A 4 -9.36 2.66 17.58
C GLU A 4 -9.01 2.12 16.19
N LEU A 5 -9.40 0.87 15.92
CA LEU A 5 -9.22 0.15 14.66
C LEU A 5 -10.60 -0.20 14.09
N ASN A 6 -10.70 -0.38 12.77
CA ASN A 6 -11.88 -0.89 12.05
C ASN A 6 -13.16 -0.02 12.25
N ARG A 7 -13.01 1.30 12.14
CA ARG A 7 -14.12 2.27 12.30
C ARG A 7 -15.04 2.33 11.09
N LEU A 8 -14.58 1.93 9.92
CA LEU A 8 -15.40 1.87 8.72
C LEU A 8 -16.09 0.51 8.63
N SER A 9 -17.31 0.52 8.10
CA SER A 9 -18.03 -0.69 7.72
C SER A 9 -17.98 -0.89 6.21
N ALA A 10 -18.14 -2.13 5.74
CA ALA A 10 -18.10 -2.43 4.31
C ALA A 10 -19.13 -1.61 3.51
N ARG A 11 -20.34 -1.45 4.08
CA ARG A 11 -21.39 -0.61 3.50
C ARG A 11 -20.94 0.85 3.38
N ARG A 12 -20.31 1.38 4.44
CA ARG A 12 -19.83 2.77 4.45
C ARG A 12 -18.75 2.99 3.39
N VAL A 13 -17.79 2.08 3.25
CA VAL A 13 -16.75 2.13 2.21
C VAL A 13 -17.35 2.15 0.81
N GLN A 14 -18.40 1.37 0.56
CA GLN A 14 -19.05 1.33 -0.76
C GLN A 14 -19.77 2.65 -1.08
N THR A 15 -20.53 3.20 -0.13
CA THR A 15 -21.37 4.39 -0.34
C THR A 15 -20.61 5.72 -0.26
N LEU A 16 -19.40 5.73 0.27
CA LEU A 16 -18.61 6.95 0.45
C LEU A 16 -18.15 7.52 -0.89
N ASN A 17 -18.65 8.69 -1.26
CA ASN A 17 -18.23 9.40 -2.47
C ASN A 17 -17.63 10.77 -2.18
N GLU A 18 -17.64 11.18 -0.91
CA GLU A 18 -17.12 12.48 -0.50
C GLU A 18 -15.59 12.51 -0.59
N PRO A 19 -15.00 13.44 -1.36
CA PRO A 19 -13.56 13.60 -1.41
C PRO A 19 -12.99 13.91 -0.02
N GLY A 20 -11.86 13.30 0.32
CA GLY A 20 -11.21 13.46 1.61
C GLY A 20 -10.58 12.18 2.14
N ARG A 21 -10.13 12.26 3.39
CA ARG A 21 -9.59 11.12 4.13
C ARG A 21 -10.59 10.60 5.13
N HIS A 22 -10.91 9.33 5.01
CA HIS A 22 -11.88 8.65 5.85
C HIS A 22 -11.17 7.62 6.69
N ALA A 23 -10.96 7.94 7.97
CA ALA A 23 -10.18 7.11 8.87
C ALA A 23 -10.89 5.81 9.23
N ASP A 24 -10.21 4.70 8.97
CA ASP A 24 -10.57 3.37 9.48
C ASP A 24 -9.93 3.08 10.84
N GLY A 25 -8.83 3.76 11.16
CA GLY A 25 -8.16 3.64 12.45
C GLY A 25 -6.76 3.06 12.35
N GLY A 26 -5.98 3.17 13.43
CA GLY A 26 -4.59 2.68 13.43
C GLY A 26 -3.66 3.38 12.44
N GLY A 27 -4.07 4.53 11.89
CA GLY A 27 -3.37 5.24 10.83
C GLY A 27 -3.79 4.85 9.41
N LEU A 28 -4.71 3.89 9.24
CA LEU A 28 -5.30 3.51 7.96
C LEU A 28 -6.49 4.43 7.61
N ASP A 29 -6.45 5.00 6.43
CA ASP A 29 -7.49 5.86 5.86
C ASP A 29 -7.87 5.39 4.44
N LEU A 30 -9.16 5.50 4.11
CA LEU A 30 -9.64 5.50 2.74
C LEU A 30 -9.55 6.94 2.21
N VAL A 31 -8.68 7.16 1.23
CA VAL A 31 -8.51 8.46 0.57
C VAL A 31 -9.35 8.47 -0.71
N ILE A 32 -10.23 9.45 -0.83
CA ILE A 32 -11.06 9.69 -2.01
C ILE A 32 -10.63 11.02 -2.61
N GLU A 33 -10.12 10.98 -3.84
CA GLU A 33 -9.72 12.16 -4.60
C GLU A 33 -10.96 12.89 -5.15
N PRO A 34 -10.86 14.19 -5.48
CA PRO A 34 -11.95 14.94 -6.13
C PRO A 34 -12.44 14.32 -7.44
N SER A 35 -11.58 13.55 -8.12
CA SER A 35 -11.91 12.78 -9.32
C SER A 35 -12.77 11.54 -9.05
N GLY A 36 -13.01 11.19 -7.79
CA GLY A 36 -13.71 9.96 -7.38
C GLY A 36 -12.81 8.74 -7.25
N SER A 37 -11.53 8.84 -7.62
CA SER A 37 -10.54 7.78 -7.40
C SER A 37 -10.37 7.51 -5.91
N ARG A 38 -10.41 6.23 -5.52
CA ARG A 38 -10.31 5.80 -4.12
C ARG A 38 -9.04 4.97 -3.91
N ARG A 39 -8.34 5.18 -2.81
CA ARG A 39 -7.17 4.38 -2.43
C ARG A 39 -7.07 4.20 -0.92
N TRP A 40 -6.53 3.07 -0.50
CA TRP A 40 -6.16 2.87 0.90
C TRP A 40 -4.76 3.41 1.16
N ALA A 41 -4.61 4.19 2.23
CA ALA A 41 -3.33 4.76 2.64
C ALA A 41 -3.14 4.60 4.15
N MET A 42 -1.93 4.31 4.59
CA MET A 42 -1.56 4.36 6.00
C MET A 42 -0.52 5.44 6.25
N LEU A 43 -0.84 6.34 7.18
CA LEU A 43 0.08 7.32 7.74
C LEU A 43 0.78 6.73 8.96
N TYR A 44 2.10 6.76 8.96
CA TYR A 44 2.92 6.26 10.05
C TYR A 44 4.17 7.11 10.27
N GLN A 45 4.85 6.83 11.37
CA GLN A 45 6.14 7.42 11.69
C GLN A 45 7.14 6.30 11.91
N VAL A 46 8.29 6.39 11.24
CA VAL A 46 9.39 5.44 11.38
C VAL A 46 10.69 6.25 11.47
N ARG A 47 11.53 5.95 12.46
CA ARG A 47 12.80 6.67 12.68
C ARG A 47 12.63 8.20 12.73
N GLY A 48 11.58 8.67 13.40
CA GLY A 48 11.27 10.11 13.51
C GLY A 48 10.62 10.74 12.28
N ASN A 49 10.60 10.07 11.13
CA ASN A 49 10.06 10.61 9.87
C ASN A 49 8.62 10.18 9.64
N ARG A 50 7.76 11.13 9.27
CA ARG A 50 6.37 10.86 8.87
C ARG A 50 6.34 10.37 7.43
N ARG A 51 5.71 9.22 7.19
CA ARG A 51 5.62 8.54 5.90
C ARG A 51 4.17 8.14 5.61
N GLU A 52 3.86 7.95 4.33
CA GLU A 52 2.57 7.44 3.87
C GLU A 52 2.78 6.26 2.92
N ARG A 53 2.14 5.13 3.20
CA ARG A 53 2.13 3.95 2.33
C ARG A 53 0.75 3.73 1.73
N GLY A 54 0.68 3.68 0.41
CA GLY A 54 -0.53 3.26 -0.31
C GLY A 54 -0.62 1.74 -0.44
N PHE A 55 -1.81 1.18 -0.21
CA PHE A 55 -2.07 -0.26 -0.37
C PHE A 55 -2.78 -0.61 -1.68
N GLY A 56 -3.21 0.38 -2.45
CA GLY A 56 -3.86 0.19 -3.75
C GLY A 56 -5.23 0.84 -3.82
N SER A 57 -5.91 0.63 -4.95
CA SER A 57 -7.25 1.16 -5.21
C SER A 57 -8.26 0.61 -4.20
N GLY A 58 -9.13 1.48 -3.69
CA GLY A 58 -10.24 1.09 -2.80
C GLY A 58 -11.27 0.18 -3.49
N ASN A 59 -11.26 0.10 -4.82
CA ASN A 59 -12.09 -0.83 -5.58
C ASN A 59 -11.45 -2.22 -5.70
N ALA A 60 -10.11 -2.30 -5.67
CA ALA A 60 -9.37 -3.56 -5.78
C ALA A 60 -9.07 -4.18 -4.41
N VAL A 61 -8.89 -3.36 -3.38
CA VAL A 61 -8.59 -3.79 -2.01
C VAL A 61 -9.82 -3.60 -1.14
N SER A 62 -10.37 -4.71 -0.67
CA SER A 62 -11.54 -4.71 0.20
C SER A 62 -11.21 -4.20 1.61
N LEU A 63 -12.25 -3.79 2.35
CA LEU A 63 -12.13 -3.43 3.77
C LEU A 63 -11.65 -4.61 4.63
N ALA A 64 -11.85 -5.87 4.22
CA ALA A 64 -11.29 -7.00 4.96
C ALA A 64 -9.76 -7.08 4.77
N ARG A 65 -9.28 -6.78 3.56
CA ARG A 65 -7.86 -6.89 3.21
C ARG A 65 -7.02 -5.70 3.65
N ALA A 66 -7.59 -4.48 3.66
CA ALA A 66 -6.83 -3.29 4.03
C ALA A 66 -6.29 -3.31 5.48
N PRO A 67 -7.06 -3.73 6.51
CA PRO A 67 -6.57 -3.88 7.88
C PRO A 67 -5.48 -4.94 8.03
N GLU A 68 -5.56 -6.05 7.28
CA GLU A 68 -4.51 -7.07 7.25
C GLU A 68 -3.20 -6.47 6.72
N MET A 69 -3.25 -5.79 5.56
CA MET A 69 -2.07 -5.13 5.00
C MET A 69 -1.51 -4.04 5.92
N ALA A 70 -2.37 -3.34 6.66
CA ALA A 70 -1.96 -2.35 7.66
C ALA A 70 -1.39 -3.00 8.93
N ALA A 71 -1.83 -4.20 9.31
CA ALA A 71 -1.23 -4.96 10.40
C ALA A 71 0.20 -5.40 10.03
N ASP A 72 0.40 -5.92 8.82
CA ASP A 72 1.73 -6.29 8.32
C ASP A 72 2.68 -5.09 8.30
N ALA A 73 2.21 -3.93 7.81
CA ALA A 73 2.99 -2.71 7.81
C ALA A 73 3.35 -2.25 9.24
N ARG A 74 2.42 -2.38 10.21
CA ARG A 74 2.70 -2.07 11.61
C ARG A 74 3.73 -3.00 12.24
N ALA A 75 3.71 -4.29 11.89
CA ALA A 75 4.71 -5.24 12.35
C ALA A 75 6.11 -4.83 11.88
N GLN A 76 6.25 -4.48 10.59
CA GLN A 76 7.51 -3.97 10.03
C GLN A 76 7.98 -2.69 10.74
N ILE A 77 7.08 -1.74 11.01
CA ILE A 77 7.42 -0.51 11.73
C ILE A 77 7.90 -0.80 13.16
N ALA A 78 7.29 -1.78 13.85
CA ALA A 78 7.69 -2.19 15.19
C ALA A 78 9.11 -2.77 15.21
N GLU A 79 9.54 -3.41 14.12
CA GLU A 79 10.90 -3.89 13.89
C GLU A 79 11.86 -2.78 13.39
N GLY A 80 11.39 -1.55 13.21
CA GLY A 80 12.18 -0.43 12.70
C GLY A 80 12.46 -0.47 11.19
N ILE A 81 11.71 -1.31 10.45
CA ILE A 81 11.76 -1.43 9.00
C ILE A 81 10.74 -0.46 8.39
N ASP A 82 11.13 0.26 7.34
CA ASP A 82 10.19 1.10 6.59
C ASP A 82 9.36 0.22 5.63
N PRO A 83 8.02 0.15 5.78
CA PRO A 83 7.16 -0.68 4.92
C PRO A 83 7.12 -0.28 3.44
N ILE A 84 7.53 0.94 3.11
CA ILE A 84 7.71 1.37 1.70
C ILE A 84 8.92 0.66 1.11
N ASP A 85 10.04 0.66 1.83
CA ASP A 85 11.30 0.06 1.38
C ASP A 85 11.21 -1.47 1.34
N ALA A 86 10.55 -2.08 2.33
CA ALA A 86 10.31 -3.53 2.35
C ALA A 86 9.48 -4.01 1.16
N LYS A 87 8.50 -3.21 0.70
CA LYS A 87 7.72 -3.52 -0.51
C LYS A 87 8.55 -3.33 -1.78
N ALA A 88 9.36 -2.28 -1.86
CA ALA A 88 10.26 -2.06 -2.99
C ALA A 88 11.25 -3.23 -3.17
N ALA A 89 11.75 -3.80 -2.08
CA ALA A 89 12.61 -4.98 -2.12
C ALA A 89 11.88 -6.25 -2.59
N ALA A 90 10.61 -6.43 -2.22
CA ALA A 90 9.79 -7.55 -2.69
C ALA A 90 9.33 -7.38 -4.17
N VAL A 91 9.28 -6.15 -4.67
CA VAL A 91 9.02 -5.80 -6.08
C VAL A 91 10.34 -5.32 -6.72
N ALA A 92 11.44 -6.05 -6.50
CA ALA A 92 12.56 -5.95 -7.43
C ALA A 92 12.03 -6.46 -8.78
N PRO A 93 12.20 -5.72 -9.89
CA PRO A 93 11.94 -6.28 -11.21
C PRO A 93 12.75 -7.57 -11.33
N PRO A 94 12.22 -8.65 -11.94
CA PRO A 94 13.05 -9.81 -12.24
C PRO A 94 14.33 -9.31 -12.92
N PRO A 95 15.52 -9.84 -12.56
CA PRO A 95 16.75 -9.41 -13.21
C PRO A 95 16.50 -9.45 -14.70
N LEU A 96 16.68 -8.30 -15.36
CA LEU A 96 16.57 -8.23 -16.82
C LEU A 96 17.39 -9.40 -17.37
N PRO A 97 16.82 -10.25 -18.25
CA PRO A 97 17.60 -11.32 -18.84
C PRO A 97 18.85 -10.68 -19.46
N ALA A 98 20.03 -11.22 -19.14
CA ALA A 98 21.30 -10.75 -19.69
C ALA A 98 21.14 -10.59 -21.21
N PRO A 99 21.69 -9.53 -21.83
CA PRO A 99 21.54 -9.33 -23.26
C PRO A 99 22.08 -10.57 -23.98
N VAL A 100 21.19 -11.31 -24.64
CA VAL A 100 21.58 -12.37 -25.57
C VAL A 100 22.18 -11.69 -26.79
N THR A 101 23.51 -11.64 -26.83
CA THR A 101 24.25 -11.16 -28.00
C THR A 101 24.02 -12.15 -29.14
N PHE A 102 23.35 -11.72 -30.21
CA PHE A 102 23.26 -12.44 -31.47
C PHE A 102 24.63 -12.46 -32.15
N ALA A 103 25.49 -13.37 -31.73
CA ALA A 103 26.79 -13.61 -32.35
C ALA A 103 26.97 -15.11 -32.59
N ASP A 104 26.08 -15.72 -33.39
CA ASP A 104 26.42 -16.84 -34.27
C ASP A 104 25.27 -17.13 -35.25
N VAL A 105 25.30 -16.50 -36.42
CA VAL A 105 24.74 -17.10 -37.64
C VAL A 105 25.81 -16.93 -38.71
N ALA A 106 26.82 -17.78 -38.63
CA ALA A 106 27.67 -18.12 -39.74
C ALA A 106 27.46 -19.60 -40.04
N VAL A 107 26.56 -19.91 -40.97
CA VAL A 107 26.51 -21.22 -41.62
C VAL A 107 26.38 -21.00 -43.12
N THR A 108 27.51 -21.30 -43.77
CA THR A 108 27.76 -21.85 -45.11
C THR A 108 26.96 -21.35 -46.30
#